data_AF-A0A947GPD1-F1
#
_entry.id   AF-A0A947GPD1-F1
#
_cell.length_a   1.000
_cell.length_b   1.000
_cell.length_c   1.000
_cell.angle_alpha   90.00
_cell.angle_beta   90.00
_cell.angle_gamma   90.00
#
_symmetry.space_group_name_H-M   'P 1'
#
loop_
_entity.id
_entity.type
_entity.pdbx_description
1 polymer ?
#
loop_
_entity_poly.entity_id
_entity_poly.type
_entity_poly.pdbx_seq_one_letter_code
_entity_poly.pdbx_strand_id
1 'polypeptide(L)'
;RCQDTAELAFGRHEVWPALNSFFDGQGSEAVQTAQLRAALGRLRAGRFDVWVTHQVNMSALTGQGMAMGEGLLVNAQGKMIARIPFV
;
A
#
# COMPACT_ATOMS: atom_id res chain seq x y z
N ARG A 1 -6.52 -9.10 8.87
CA ARG A 1 -6.74 -7.64 9.06
C ARG A 1 -6.77 -6.86 7.75
N CYS A 2 -5.69 -6.78 6.96
CA CYS A 2 -5.73 -6.02 5.70
C CYS A 2 -6.73 -6.61 4.68
N GLN A 3 -6.82 -7.94 4.62
CA GLN A 3 -7.85 -8.64 3.82
C GLN A 3 -9.26 -8.29 4.29
N ASP A 4 -9.53 -8.34 5.61
CA ASP A 4 -10.83 -7.96 6.17
C ASP A 4 -11.21 -6.51 5.84
N THR A 5 -10.26 -5.57 5.91
CA THR A 5 -10.48 -4.18 5.50
C THR A 5 -10.78 -4.06 4.01
N ALA A 6 -10.04 -4.78 3.15
CA ALA A 6 -10.30 -4.78 1.70
C ALA A 6 -11.67 -5.37 1.38
N GLU A 7 -12.05 -6.45 2.06
CA GLU A 7 -13.34 -7.11 1.90
C GLU A 7 -14.49 -6.19 2.33
N LEU A 8 -14.40 -5.60 3.53
CA LEU A 8 -15.44 -4.68 4.03
C LEU A 8 -15.57 -3.41 3.19
N ALA A 9 -14.47 -2.88 2.65
CA ALA A 9 -14.48 -1.64 1.88
C ALA A 9 -14.86 -1.83 0.40
N PHE A 10 -14.50 -2.96 -0.22
CA PHE A 10 -14.60 -3.15 -1.68
C PHE A 10 -15.32 -4.43 -2.11
N GLY A 11 -15.62 -5.37 -1.20
CA GLY A 11 -16.37 -6.61 -1.47
C GLY A 11 -15.68 -7.63 -2.37
N ARG A 12 -14.45 -7.34 -2.82
CA ARG A 12 -13.57 -8.25 -3.55
C ARG A 12 -12.14 -7.79 -3.42
N HIS A 13 -11.21 -8.73 -3.30
CA HIS A 13 -9.78 -8.42 -3.22
C HIS A 13 -8.93 -9.55 -3.78
N GLU A 14 -7.70 -9.23 -4.16
CA GLU A 14 -6.66 -10.21 -4.53
C GLU A 14 -5.56 -10.19 -3.49
N VAL A 15 -5.10 -11.37 -3.06
CA VAL A 15 -3.99 -11.48 -2.12
C VAL A 15 -2.68 -11.38 -2.89
N TRP A 16 -1.89 -10.38 -2.54
CA TRP A 16 -0.56 -10.17 -3.11
C TRP A 16 0.51 -10.23 -2.02
N PRO A 17 1.40 -11.25 -2.01
CA PRO A 17 2.41 -11.41 -0.97
C PRO A 17 3.33 -10.20 -0.76
N ALA A 18 3.51 -9.33 -1.76
CA ALA A 18 4.33 -8.12 -1.62
C ALA A 18 3.72 -7.07 -0.68
N LEU A 19 2.43 -7.19 -0.35
CA LEU A 19 1.73 -6.33 0.60
C LEU A 19 1.73 -6.91 2.03
N ASN A 20 2.31 -8.09 2.25
CA ASN A 20 2.42 -8.67 3.57
C ASN A 20 3.33 -7.82 4.47
N SER A 21 3.11 -7.85 5.78
CA SER A 21 4.02 -7.19 6.72
C SER A 21 5.40 -7.84 6.66
N PHE A 22 6.46 -7.04 6.55
CA PHE A 22 7.84 -7.49 6.77
C PHE A 22 8.35 -7.21 8.19
N PHE A 23 7.49 -6.69 9.06
CA PHE A 23 7.85 -6.44 10.45
C PHE A 23 8.30 -7.74 11.13
N ASP A 24 9.24 -7.62 12.07
CA ASP A 24 9.72 -8.74 12.90
C ASP A 24 10.26 -9.94 12.09
N GLY A 25 10.96 -9.67 10.98
CA GLY A 25 11.62 -10.70 10.18
C GLY A 25 10.69 -11.53 9.29
N GLN A 26 9.41 -11.20 9.18
CA GLN A 26 8.44 -11.93 8.36
C GLN A 26 8.58 -11.69 6.84
N GLY A 27 9.56 -10.89 6.42
CA GLY A 27 9.86 -10.65 5.02
C GLY A 27 11.09 -9.75 4.82
N SER A 28 11.26 -9.27 3.59
CA SER A 28 12.32 -8.31 3.25
C SER A 28 11.71 -6.98 2.82
N GLU A 29 12.04 -5.91 3.54
CA GLU A 29 11.65 -4.53 3.18
C GLU A 29 12.13 -4.18 1.77
N ALA A 30 13.40 -4.45 1.46
CA ALA A 30 14.00 -4.08 0.17
C ALA A 30 13.32 -4.79 -1.01
N VAL A 31 13.06 -6.09 -0.89
CA VAL A 31 12.40 -6.87 -1.95
C VAL A 31 10.97 -6.41 -2.16
N GLN A 32 10.19 -6.28 -1.08
CA GLN A 32 8.78 -5.90 -1.19
C GLN A 32 8.64 -4.46 -1.68
N THR A 33 9.42 -3.52 -1.14
CA THR A 33 9.40 -2.12 -1.60
C THR A 33 9.77 -2.01 -3.09
N ALA A 34 10.74 -2.80 -3.57
CA ALA A 34 11.07 -2.84 -5.00
C ALA A 34 9.92 -3.39 -5.85
N GLN A 35 9.21 -4.43 -5.38
CA GLN A 35 8.02 -4.97 -6.06
C GLN A 35 6.89 -3.95 -6.12
N LEU A 36 6.62 -3.24 -5.02
CA LEU A 36 5.61 -2.18 -4.96
C LEU A 36 5.94 -1.04 -5.93
N ARG A 37 7.20 -0.57 -5.96
CA ARG A 37 7.65 0.47 -6.91
C ARG A 37 7.50 0.03 -8.37
N ALA A 38 7.87 -1.22 -8.68
CA ALA A 38 7.72 -1.77 -10.02
C ALA A 38 6.24 -1.89 -10.44
N ALA A 39 5.35 -2.23 -9.52
CA ALA A 39 3.90 -2.28 -9.79
C ALA A 39 3.32 -0.88 -10.03
N LEU A 40 3.70 0.14 -9.23
CA LEU A 40 3.28 1.53 -9.45
C LEU A 40 3.68 2.02 -10.84
N GLY A 41 4.91 1.70 -11.30
CA GLY A 41 5.39 2.08 -12.62
C GLY A 41 4.68 1.40 -13.80
N ARG A 42 3.84 0.39 -13.54
CA ARG A 42 3.06 -0.34 -14.55
C ARG A 42 1.58 0.05 -14.57
N LEU A 43 1.14 0.92 -13.67
CA LEU A 43 -0.23 1.40 -13.64
C LEU A 43 -0.55 2.17 -14.92
N ARG A 44 -1.65 1.79 -15.58
CA ARG A 44 -2.09 2.44 -16.82
C ARG A 44 -2.79 3.77 -16.50
N ALA A 45 -2.61 4.76 -17.36
CA ALA A 45 -3.36 6.01 -17.26
C ALA A 45 -4.89 5.75 -17.25
N GLY A 46 -5.63 6.50 -16.43
CA GLY A 46 -7.06 6.33 -16.25
C GLY A 46 -7.47 5.12 -15.39
N ARG A 47 -6.50 4.41 -14.80
CA ARG A 47 -6.73 3.32 -13.84
C ARG A 47 -6.12 3.69 -12.50
N PHE A 48 -6.71 3.18 -11.43
CA PHE A 48 -6.17 3.28 -10.09
C PHE A 48 -6.36 1.94 -9.39
N ASP A 49 -5.39 1.58 -8.55
CA ASP A 49 -5.44 0.40 -7.71
C ASP A 49 -5.50 0.84 -6.24
N VAL A 50 -6.23 0.09 -5.40
CA VAL A 50 -6.20 0.26 -3.95
C VAL A 50 -5.35 -0.85 -3.35
N TRP A 51 -4.31 -0.48 -2.61
CA TRP A 51 -3.50 -1.43 -1.87
C TRP A 51 -3.75 -1.28 -0.37
N VAL A 52 -4.28 -2.33 0.25
CA VAL A 52 -4.54 -2.36 1.69
C VAL A 52 -3.41 -3.15 2.35
N THR A 53 -2.60 -2.46 3.15
CA THR A 53 -1.39 -3.04 3.75
C THR A 53 -1.10 -2.43 5.13
N HIS A 54 0.11 -2.63 5.64
CA HIS A 54 0.58 -2.22 6.95
C HIS A 54 1.38 -0.92 6.88
N GLN A 55 1.47 -0.22 8.01
CA GLN A 55 2.24 1.01 8.14
C GLN A 55 3.70 0.85 7.67
N VAL A 56 4.35 -0.29 7.92
CA VAL A 56 5.73 -0.54 7.48
C VAL A 56 5.89 -0.48 5.95
N ASN A 57 4.97 -1.08 5.19
CA ASN A 57 4.97 -1.02 3.73
C ASN A 57 4.68 0.40 3.23
N MET A 58 3.71 1.08 3.85
CA MET A 58 3.35 2.45 3.47
C MET A 58 4.51 3.42 3.70
N SER A 59 5.18 3.32 4.85
CA SER A 59 6.34 4.14 5.19
C SER A 59 7.53 3.85 4.29
N ALA A 60 7.86 2.59 4.00
CA ALA A 60 8.96 2.26 3.09
C ALA A 60 8.71 2.70 1.64
N LEU A 61 7.46 2.61 1.17
CA LEU A 61 7.10 3.03 -0.18
C LEU A 61 7.11 4.56 -0.34
N THR A 62 6.55 5.28 0.62
CA THR A 62 6.23 6.71 0.49
C THR A 62 7.13 7.65 1.28
N GLY A 63 7.90 7.11 2.24
CA GLY A 63 8.66 7.89 3.22
C GLY A 63 7.79 8.62 4.24
N GLN A 64 6.49 8.33 4.31
CA GLN A 64 5.54 9.03 5.19
C GLN A 64 5.16 8.21 6.43
N GLY A 65 4.97 8.90 7.55
CA GLY A 65 4.30 8.34 8.73
C GLY A 65 2.78 8.23 8.51
N MET A 66 2.17 7.27 9.20
CA MET A 66 0.74 6.97 9.14
C MET A 66 0.13 6.96 10.54
N ALA A 67 -0.99 7.64 10.72
CA ALA A 67 -1.88 7.45 11.86
C ALA A 67 -2.93 6.35 11.55
N MET A 68 -3.63 5.91 12.59
CA MET A 68 -4.73 4.98 12.43
C MET A 68 -5.87 5.62 11.64
N GLY A 69 -6.44 4.87 10.68
CA GLY A 69 -7.55 5.35 9.87
C GLY A 69 -7.14 6.36 8.78
N GLU A 70 -5.87 6.40 8.38
CA GLU A 70 -5.42 7.22 7.26
C GLU A 70 -5.10 6.39 6.01
N GLY A 71 -5.34 6.98 4.85
CA GLY A 71 -4.90 6.51 3.54
C GLY A 71 -4.04 7.55 2.82
N LEU A 72 -3.17 7.10 1.91
CA LEU A 72 -2.39 7.97 1.04
C LEU A 72 -2.77 7.73 -0.41
N LEU A 73 -2.96 8.82 -1.15
CA LEU A 73 -2.97 8.79 -2.60
C LEU A 73 -1.56 9.11 -3.10
N VAL A 74 -1.00 8.24 -3.94
CA VAL A 74 0.35 8.38 -4.48
C VAL A 74 0.34 8.38 -6.00
N ASN A 75 1.33 9.04 -6.61
CA ASN A 75 1.56 8.95 -8.04
C ASN A 75 2.39 7.69 -8.40
N ALA A 76 2.65 7.48 -9.70
CA ALA A 76 3.40 6.32 -10.21
C ALA A 76 4.85 6.22 -9.68
N GLN A 77 5.41 7.30 -9.12
CA GLN A 77 6.72 7.33 -8.48
C GLN A 77 6.66 7.02 -6.97
N GLY A 78 5.46 6.78 -6.42
CA GLY A 78 5.25 6.57 -4.99
C GLY A 78 5.27 7.87 -4.17
N LYS A 79 5.26 9.03 -4.82
CA LYS A 79 5.17 10.32 -4.14
C LYS A 79 3.72 10.57 -3.72
N MET A 80 3.51 10.87 -2.45
CA MET A 80 2.21 11.29 -1.92
C MET A 80 1.73 12.56 -2.65
N ILE A 81 0.48 12.52 -3.12
CA ILE A 81 -0.22 13.66 -3.71
C ILE A 81 -1.42 14.11 -2.87
N ALA A 82 -1.97 13.22 -2.03
CA ALA A 82 -2.97 13.56 -1.03
C ALA A 82 -2.93 12.59 0.15
N ARG A 83 -3.44 13.06 1.29
CA ARG A 83 -3.69 12.27 2.50
C ARG A 83 -5.19 12.30 2.79
N ILE A 84 -5.75 11.14 3.12
CA ILE A 84 -7.18 10.94 3.29
C ILE A 84 -7.44 10.39 4.70
N PRO A 85 -8.05 11.16 5.61
CA PRO A 85 -8.57 10.62 6.86
C PRO A 85 -9.88 9.88 6.60
N PHE A 86 -10.10 8.75 7.28
CA PHE A 86 -11.34 7.97 7.23
C PHE A 86 -12.21 8.15 8.50
N VAL A 87 -11.94 9.21 9.28
CA VAL A 87 -12.66 9.62 10.50
C VAL A 87 -13.40 10.93 10.29
#